data_AF-A0A0H4T342-F1
#
_entry.id   AF-A0A0H4T342-F1
#
_cell.length_a   1.000
_cell.length_b   1.000
_cell.length_c   1.000
_cell.angle_alpha   90.00
_cell.angle_beta   90.00
_cell.angle_gamma   90.00
#
_symmetry.space_group_name_H-M   'P 1'
#
loop_
_entity.id
_entity.type
_entity.pdbx_description
1 polymer ?
#
loop_
_entity_poly.entity_id
_entity_poly.type
_entity_poly.pdbx_seq_one_letter_code
_entity_poly.pdbx_strand_id
1 'polypeptide(L)' 'MARYRGPVCRLCRREGMKLFLKGERCFTDKCAIEKRNFAPGQHGKSRRARIQGYGLQLREKQKTKRLYG' A
#
# COMPACT_ATOMS: atom_id res chain seq x y z
N MET A 1 9.99 17.50 -8.45
CA MET A 1 9.75 16.42 -7.47
C MET A 1 10.19 15.09 -8.08
N ALA A 2 11.04 14.32 -7.39
CA ALA A 2 11.49 13.03 -7.92
C ALA A 2 10.38 11.98 -7.84
N ARG A 3 10.18 11.22 -8.92
CA ARG A 3 9.25 10.09 -8.95
C ARG A 3 9.77 8.93 -8.09
N TYR A 4 8.88 8.22 -7.42
CA TYR A 4 9.24 7.04 -6.63
C TYR A 4 9.59 5.85 -7.55
N ARG A 5 10.84 5.42 -7.54
CA ARG A 5 11.33 4.25 -8.32
C ARG A 5 11.52 2.98 -7.47
N GLY A 6 11.11 3.02 -6.20
CA GLY A 6 11.27 1.91 -5.28
C GLY A 6 10.22 0.79 -5.44
N PRO A 7 10.18 -0.17 -4.50
CA PRO A 7 9.26 -1.31 -4.56
C PRO A 7 7.78 -0.91 -4.42
N VAL A 8 7.07 -0.77 -5.54
CA VAL A 8 5.66 -0.31 -5.57
C VAL A 8 4.67 -1.22 -4.86
N CYS A 9 4.85 -2.54 -4.87
CA CYS A 9 3.95 -3.47 -4.16
C CYS A 9 3.97 -3.28 -2.63
N ARG A 10 5.05 -2.70 -2.09
CA ARG A 10 5.14 -2.31 -0.67
C ARG A 10 4.11 -1.24 -0.34
N LEU A 11 3.84 -0.34 -1.28
CA LEU A 11 2.88 0.74 -1.13
C LEU A 11 1.45 0.21 -1.08
N CYS A 12 1.10 -0.71 -2.00
CA CYS A 12 -0.21 -1.35 -2.00
C CYS A 12 -0.47 -2.09 -0.67
N ARG A 13 0.53 -2.80 -0.15
CA ARG A 13 0.45 -3.48 1.15
C ARG A 13 0.31 -2.52 2.34
N ARG A 14 0.91 -1.33 2.27
CA ARG A 14 0.78 -0.32 3.33
C ARG A 14 -0.62 0.26 3.37
N GLU A 15 -1.20 0.56 2.21
CA GLU A 15 -2.57 1.09 2.10
C GLU A 15 -3.64 0.01 2.21
N GLY A 16 -3.26 -1.27 2.16
CA GLY A 16 -4.19 -2.40 2.35
C GLY A 16 -5.17 -2.60 1.19
N MET A 17 -4.89 -2.02 0.02
CA MET A 17 -5.72 -2.13 -1.18
C MET A 17 -4.88 -2.22 -2.45
N LYS A 18 -5.44 -2.82 -3.49
CA LYS A 18 -4.78 -2.91 -4.80
C LYS A 18 -4.76 -1.51 -5.44
N LEU A 19 -3.55 -0.95 -5.59
CA LEU A 19 -3.31 0.31 -6.31
C LEU A 19 -2.96 0.09 -7.79
N PHE A 20 -2.96 -1.15 -8.26
CA PHE A 20 -2.71 -1.54 -9.67
C PHE A 20 -1.43 -0.98 -10.33
N LEU A 21 -0.43 -0.58 -9.55
CA LEU A 21 0.84 0.01 -10.02
C LEU A 21 1.74 -0.92 -10.87
N LYS A 22 1.37 -2.20 -11.04
CA LYS A 22 2.10 -3.18 -11.87
C LYS A 22 1.26 -3.76 -13.01
N GLY A 23 0.10 -3.16 -13.32
CA GLY A 23 -0.78 -3.62 -14.41
C GLY A 23 -1.18 -5.09 -14.26
N GLU A 24 -0.92 -5.90 -15.27
CA GLU A 24 -1.30 -7.31 -15.39
C GLU A 24 -0.95 -8.15 -14.15
N ARG A 25 0.24 -7.95 -13.57
CA ARG A 25 0.65 -8.71 -12.38
C ARG A 25 -0.26 -8.48 -11.17
N CYS A 26 -0.95 -7.35 -11.08
CA CYS A 26 -1.86 -7.06 -9.97
C CYS A 26 -3.19 -7.85 -10.04
N PHE A 27 -3.51 -8.40 -11.21
CA PHE A 27 -4.69 -9.25 -11.44
C PHE A 27 -4.41 -10.74 -11.19
N THR A 28 -3.14 -11.14 -11.19
CA THR A 28 -2.72 -12.52 -10.91
C THR A 28 -2.51 -12.81 -9.42
N ASP A 29 -2.59 -14.09 -9.02
CA ASP A 29 -2.26 -14.60 -7.68
C ASP A 29 -0.84 -14.29 -7.19
N LYS A 30 0.05 -13.84 -8.10
CA LYS A 30 1.39 -13.37 -7.77
C LYS A 30 1.38 -11.97 -7.15
N CYS A 31 0.22 -11.35 -6.98
CA CYS A 31 0.05 -10.07 -6.33
C CYS A 31 0.46 -10.15 -4.84
N ALA A 32 1.21 -9.15 -4.38
CA ALA A 32 1.71 -9.14 -3.01
C ALA A 32 0.59 -8.96 -1.96
N ILE A 33 -0.57 -8.45 -2.37
CA ILE A 33 -1.73 -8.28 -1.47
C ILE A 33 -2.41 -9.61 -1.20
N GLU A 34 -2.68 -10.40 -2.24
CA GLU A 34 -3.31 -11.72 -2.07
C GLU A 34 -2.46 -12.64 -1.20
N LYS A 35 -1.13 -12.64 -1.44
CA LYS A 35 -0.21 -13.43 -0.62
C LYS A 35 0.04 -12.86 0.78
N ARG A 36 0.06 -11.53 0.93
CA ARG A 36 0.50 -10.84 2.15
C ARG A 36 -0.29 -9.55 2.39
N ASN A 37 -1.57 -9.70 2.76
CA ASN A 37 -2.47 -8.59 3.07
C ASN A 37 -2.22 -7.95 4.45
N PHE A 38 -0.97 -7.59 4.71
CA PHE A 38 -0.56 -6.94 5.95
C PHE A 38 0.53 -5.92 5.67
N ALA A 39 0.67 -4.92 6.55
CA ALA A 39 1.56 -3.80 6.35
C ALA A 39 3.02 -4.29 6.15
N PRO A 40 3.86 -3.56 5.40
CA PRO A 40 5.27 -3.90 5.27
C PRO A 40 6.04 -3.59 6.57
N GLY A 41 7.07 -4.38 6.87
CA GLY A 41 7.94 -4.24 8.05
C GLY A 41 7.80 -5.41 9.03
N GLN A 42 8.66 -5.45 10.05
CA GLN A 42 8.69 -6.50 11.08
C GLN A 42 7.37 -6.57 11.86
N HIS A 43 6.83 -5.42 12.25
CA HIS A 43 5.51 -5.31 12.91
C HIS A 43 4.34 -5.36 11.91
N GLY A 44 4.56 -5.79 10.67
CA GLY A 44 3.52 -5.85 9.66
C GLY A 44 2.34 -6.76 10.04
N LYS A 45 2.65 -7.86 10.73
CA LYS A 45 1.69 -8.87 11.19
C LYS A 45 1.06 -8.56 12.55
N SER A 46 1.55 -7.55 13.28
CA SER A 46 0.94 -7.20 14.56
C SER A 46 -0.44 -6.58 14.35
N ARG A 47 -1.27 -6.61 15.39
CA ARG A 47 -2.62 -6.05 15.34
C ARG A 47 -2.55 -4.57 14.95
N ARG A 48 -3.29 -4.18 13.90
CA ARG A 48 -3.35 -2.78 13.46
C ARG A 48 -3.96 -1.93 14.58
N ALA A 49 -3.21 -0.91 15.02
CA ALA A 49 -3.76 0.12 15.89
C ALA A 49 -4.86 0.90 15.16
N ARG A 50 -5.90 1.29 15.88
CA ARG A 50 -6.98 2.14 15.34
C ARG A 50 -6.38 3.49 14.98
N ILE A 51 -6.53 3.89 13.72
CA ILE A 51 -6.08 5.19 13.24
C ILE A 51 -7.24 6.18 13.37
N GLN A 52 -7.00 7.36 13.94
CA GLN A 52 -8.00 8.41 14.10
C GLN A 52 -7.42 9.79 13.76
N GLY A 53 -8.32 10.74 13.49
CA GLY A 53 -7.98 12.14 13.19
C GLY A 53 -7.01 12.25 12.01
N TYR A 54 -5.89 12.92 12.24
CA TYR A 54 -4.88 13.21 11.22
C TYR A 54 -4.33 11.96 10.53
N GLY A 55 -4.19 10.85 11.25
CA GLY A 55 -3.64 9.62 10.67
C GLY A 55 -4.48 9.07 9.52
N LEU A 56 -5.81 9.27 9.57
CA LEU A 56 -6.74 8.84 8.53
C LEU A 56 -6.62 9.76 7.31
N GLN A 57 -6.64 11.07 7.52
CA GLN A 57 -6.44 12.08 6.47
C GLN A 57 -5.11 11.89 5.75
N LEU A 58 -4.04 11.61 6.50
CA LEU A 58 -2.72 11.32 5.94
C LEU A 58 -2.75 10.09 5.04
N ARG A 59 -3.46 9.01 5.43
CA ARG A 59 -3.55 7.79 4.60
C ARG A 59 -4.28 8.05 3.29
N GLU A 60 -5.42 8.74 3.34
CA GLU A 60 -6.17 9.10 2.12
C GLU A 60 -5.33 9.99 1.19
N LYS A 61 -4.64 11.01 1.72
CA LYS A 61 -3.69 11.83 0.94
C LYS A 61 -2.62 10.98 0.27
N GLN A 62 -2.02 10.04 1.01
CA GLN A 62 -0.95 9.18 0.49
C GLN A 62 -1.46 8.19 -0.56
N LYS A 63 -2.68 7.68 -0.39
CA LYS A 63 -3.35 6.82 -1.37
C LYS A 63 -3.52 7.55 -2.69
N THR A 64 -4.13 8.72 -2.70
CA THR A 64 -4.33 9.52 -3.92
C THR A 64 -2.99 9.87 -4.57
N LYS A 65 -2.00 10.32 -3.80
CA LYS A 65 -0.66 10.62 -4.31
C LYS A 65 -0.01 9.42 -5.02
N ARG A 66 -0.17 8.21 -4.50
CA ARG A 66 0.47 7.01 -5.07
C ARG A 66 -0.29 6.44 -6.26
N LEU A 67 -1.60 6.66 -6.31
CA LEU A 67 -2.45 6.17 -7.37
C LEU A 67 -2.17 6.93 -8.68
N TYR A 68 -1.94 8.25 -8.56
CA TYR A 68 -1.69 9.12 -9.71
C TYR A 68 -0.21 9.46 -9.95
N GLY A 69 0.65 9.35 -8.92
CA GLY A 69 2.10 9.53 -9.05
C GLY A 69 2.57 10.97 -9.10
#